data_AF-A0A3M6UG57-F1
#
_entry.id   AF-A0A3M6UG57-F1
#
_cell.length_a   1.000
_cell.length_b   1.000
_cell.length_c   1.000
_cell.angle_alpha   90.00
_cell.angle_beta   90.00
_cell.angle_gamma   90.00
#
_symmetry.space_group_name_H-M   'P 1'
#
loop_
_entity.id
_entity.type
_entity.pdbx_description
1 polymer ?
#
loop_
_entity_poly.entity_id
_entity_poly.type
_entity_poly.pdbx_seq_one_letter_code
_entity_poly.pdbx_strand_id
1 'polypeptide(L)'
;MSTEINPAYGSSLPMVNAKLDLFKTSPTDISTSSYRMVPIQPFTTGTTPTDFQVDAQGDFVDLNRSFFDVELQLNSTDNNNLARTADDTDTMIAPVNNFAHSIFKQINMRLNGTLISKQTDTYHYKAYMETLLNNNRQDGETILVPQGWYNHIDVVSQYTAANIKSDDALHAALSQQHKDTLKAQKDALVPFVAQRRHMLRMKPHCNPL
;
A
#
# COMPACT_ATOMS: atom_id res chain seq x y z
N MET A 1 -42.90 -8.32 -9.32
CA MET A 1 -44.31 -7.93 -9.18
C MET A 1 -44.95 -8.10 -10.55
N SER A 2 -45.81 -9.09 -10.75
CA SER A 2 -46.41 -9.35 -12.06
C SER A 2 -47.49 -8.30 -12.32
N THR A 3 -47.27 -7.45 -13.32
CA THR A 3 -48.29 -6.53 -13.83
C THR A 3 -49.21 -7.31 -14.77
N GLU A 4 -50.43 -7.62 -14.33
CA GLU A 4 -51.52 -7.98 -15.24
C GLU A 4 -51.80 -6.76 -16.15
N ILE A 5 -51.66 -6.97 -17.46
CA ILE A 5 -51.88 -5.93 -18.47
C ILE A 5 -53.36 -5.97 -18.86
N ASN A 6 -54.08 -4.88 -18.59
CA ASN A 6 -55.47 -4.68 -19.01
C ASN A 6 -55.57 -4.86 -20.56
N PRO A 7 -56.46 -5.75 -21.07
CA PRO A 7 -56.46 -6.20 -22.47
C PRO A 7 -56.88 -5.16 -23.54
N ALA A 8 -56.95 -3.88 -23.19
CA ALA A 8 -57.42 -2.82 -24.09
C ALA A 8 -56.43 -2.36 -25.18
N TYR A 9 -55.21 -2.92 -25.25
CA TYR A 9 -54.16 -2.45 -26.16
C TYR A 9 -53.52 -3.61 -26.96
N GLY A 10 -54.29 -4.21 -27.86
CA GLY A 10 -53.89 -5.40 -28.65
C GLY A 10 -52.89 -5.17 -29.78
N SER A 11 -52.33 -3.97 -29.98
CA SER A 11 -51.43 -3.68 -31.10
C SER A 11 -50.28 -2.71 -30.77
N SER A 12 -50.08 -2.33 -29.50
CA SER A 12 -49.03 -1.40 -29.08
C SER A 12 -48.16 -2.03 -28.00
N LEU A 13 -46.85 -1.85 -28.10
CA LEU A 13 -45.93 -2.26 -27.04
C LEU A 13 -46.23 -1.46 -25.76
N PRO A 14 -46.19 -2.10 -24.57
CA PRO A 14 -46.37 -1.39 -23.31
C PRO A 14 -45.25 -0.35 -23.14
N MET A 15 -45.61 0.91 -22.87
CA MET A 15 -44.66 1.99 -22.63
C MET A 15 -44.74 2.43 -21.16
N VAL A 16 -43.61 2.43 -20.47
CA VAL A 16 -43.49 3.02 -19.12
C VAL A 16 -43.07 4.49 -19.29
N ASN A 17 -43.78 5.41 -18.66
CA ASN A 17 -43.44 6.83 -18.71
C ASN A 17 -42.14 7.07 -17.93
N ALA A 18 -41.08 7.45 -18.64
CA ALA A 18 -39.77 7.75 -18.04
C ALA A 18 -39.82 8.86 -16.97
N LYS A 19 -40.84 9.73 -16.97
CA LYS A 19 -41.05 10.76 -15.93
C LYS A 19 -41.64 10.22 -14.62
N LEU A 20 -42.21 9.00 -14.64
CA LEU A 20 -42.75 8.33 -13.44
C LEU A 20 -41.72 7.38 -12.79
N ASP A 21 -40.51 7.27 -13.38
CA ASP A 21 -39.40 6.48 -12.85
C ASP A 21 -38.58 7.33 -11.84
N LEU A 22 -39.17 7.55 -10.66
CA LEU A 22 -38.66 8.45 -9.62
C LEU A 22 -37.38 7.95 -8.93
N PHE A 23 -36.98 6.70 -9.15
CA PHE A 23 -35.80 6.09 -8.51
C PHE A 23 -34.68 5.77 -9.48
N LYS A 24 -34.72 6.34 -10.69
CA LYS A 24 -33.66 6.18 -11.67
C LYS A 24 -32.39 6.89 -11.20
N THR A 25 -31.29 6.15 -11.13
CA THR A 25 -29.97 6.74 -10.95
C THR A 25 -29.59 7.55 -12.19
N SER A 26 -29.16 8.80 -11.96
CA SER A 26 -28.68 9.66 -13.05
C SER A 26 -27.51 8.98 -13.77
N PRO A 27 -27.51 8.93 -15.12
CA PRO A 27 -26.36 8.45 -15.87
C PRO A 27 -25.12 9.26 -15.50
N THR A 28 -24.04 8.57 -15.13
CA THR A 28 -22.74 9.20 -14.93
C THR A 28 -22.07 9.36 -16.29
N ASP A 29 -21.65 10.58 -16.62
CA ASP A 29 -20.87 10.83 -17.82
C ASP A 29 -19.47 10.20 -17.67
N ILE A 30 -19.17 9.21 -18.51
CA ILE A 30 -17.89 8.49 -18.56
C ILE A 30 -17.05 8.90 -19.76
N SER A 31 -17.47 9.90 -20.55
CA SER A 31 -16.78 10.30 -21.78
C SER A 31 -15.34 10.77 -21.55
N THR A 32 -15.06 11.36 -20.38
CA THR A 32 -13.71 11.80 -19.96
C THR A 32 -13.03 10.82 -18.99
N SER A 33 -13.59 9.63 -18.76
CA SER A 33 -13.11 8.70 -17.73
C SER A 33 -11.96 7.79 -18.16
N SER A 34 -11.50 7.89 -19.41
CA SER A 34 -10.37 7.10 -19.87
C SER A 34 -9.08 7.56 -19.20
N TYR A 35 -8.38 6.63 -18.55
CA TYR A 35 -7.02 6.86 -18.04
C TYR A 35 -6.06 5.84 -18.66
N ARG A 36 -4.78 6.20 -18.71
CA ARG A 36 -3.68 5.26 -18.98
C ARG A 36 -2.64 5.37 -17.88
N MET A 37 -2.02 4.24 -17.52
CA MET A 37 -0.84 4.22 -16.66
C MET A 37 0.40 4.37 -17.54
N VAL A 38 1.25 5.35 -17.22
CA VAL A 38 2.52 5.58 -17.93
C VAL A 38 3.67 5.28 -16.97
N PRO A 39 4.54 4.30 -17.26
CA PRO A 39 5.71 4.06 -16.43
C PRO A 39 6.71 5.20 -16.63
N ILE A 40 7.19 5.77 -15.52
CA ILE A 40 8.20 6.83 -15.52
C ILE A 40 9.47 6.26 -14.91
N GLN A 41 10.56 6.32 -15.68
CA GLN A 41 11.86 5.84 -15.23
C GLN A 41 12.58 6.95 -14.44
N PRO A 42 13.47 6.58 -13.50
CA PRO A 42 14.34 7.54 -12.84
C PRO A 42 15.16 8.35 -13.86
N PHE A 43 15.26 9.66 -13.63
CA PHE A 43 16.11 10.56 -14.39
C PHE A 43 17.58 10.43 -13.99
N THR A 44 17.84 10.05 -12.74
CA THR A 44 19.18 9.82 -12.21
C THR A 44 19.52 8.33 -12.15
N THR A 45 20.80 8.00 -12.30
CA THR A 45 21.30 6.62 -12.18
C THR A 45 21.68 6.24 -10.74
N GLY A 46 21.68 7.22 -9.83
CA GLY A 46 22.01 7.02 -8.41
C GLY A 46 20.77 6.74 -7.56
N THR A 47 20.96 6.09 -6.42
CA THR A 47 19.87 5.75 -5.49
C THR A 47 19.55 6.87 -4.50
N THR A 48 20.48 7.79 -4.26
CA THR A 48 20.33 8.88 -3.27
C THR A 48 20.99 10.17 -3.77
N PRO A 49 20.23 11.15 -4.30
CA PRO A 49 18.78 11.14 -4.55
C PRO A 49 18.39 10.44 -5.87
N THR A 50 17.17 9.88 -5.89
CA THR A 50 16.51 9.38 -7.10
C THR A 50 15.50 10.43 -7.56
N ASP A 51 15.67 11.00 -8.75
CA ASP A 51 14.77 12.03 -9.28
C ASP A 51 13.86 11.46 -10.38
N PHE A 52 12.60 11.89 -10.37
CA PHE A 52 11.62 11.57 -11.42
C PHE A 52 11.15 12.87 -12.04
N GLN A 53 11.26 12.96 -13.37
CA GLN A 53 10.78 14.11 -14.14
C GLN A 53 9.57 13.70 -14.96
N VAL A 54 8.48 14.44 -14.80
CA VAL A 54 7.27 14.30 -15.62
C VAL A 54 7.18 15.53 -16.50
N ASP A 55 7.49 15.37 -17.78
CA ASP A 55 7.39 16.44 -18.75
C ASP A 55 5.92 16.77 -19.06
N ALA A 56 5.68 17.97 -19.58
CA ALA A 56 4.36 18.40 -20.00
C ALA A 56 3.80 17.45 -21.07
N GLN A 57 2.59 16.94 -20.83
CA GLN A 57 1.85 16.08 -21.74
C GLN A 57 0.51 16.74 -22.08
N GLY A 58 -0.14 16.28 -23.15
CA GLY A 58 -1.50 16.71 -23.49
C GLY A 58 -2.57 16.21 -22.50
N ASP A 59 -2.21 15.25 -21.65
CA ASP A 59 -3.09 14.61 -20.67
C ASP A 59 -2.80 15.15 -19.25
N PHE A 60 -3.83 15.18 -18.40
CA PHE A 60 -3.67 15.51 -16.99
C PHE A 60 -3.10 14.32 -16.21
N VAL A 61 -2.22 14.62 -15.23
CA VAL A 61 -1.68 13.62 -14.31
C VAL A 61 -2.53 13.57 -13.05
N ASP A 62 -3.20 12.44 -12.83
CA ASP A 62 -3.92 12.18 -11.58
C ASP A 62 -2.98 11.59 -10.51
N LEU A 63 -2.45 12.46 -9.66
CA LEU A 63 -1.58 12.07 -8.54
C LEU A 63 -2.27 11.14 -7.55
N ASN A 64 -3.61 11.10 -7.49
CA ASN A 64 -4.31 10.18 -6.60
C ASN A 64 -4.20 8.73 -7.03
N ARG A 65 -3.97 8.49 -8.33
CA ARG A 65 -3.80 7.16 -8.92
C ARG A 65 -2.35 6.83 -9.23
N SER A 66 -1.43 7.78 -9.07
CA SER A 66 0.00 7.56 -9.17
C SER A 66 0.54 6.80 -7.96
N PHE A 67 1.46 5.86 -8.21
CA PHE A 67 2.14 5.08 -7.20
C PHE A 67 3.59 4.82 -7.63
N PHE A 68 4.43 4.45 -6.67
CA PHE A 68 5.78 3.98 -6.90
C PHE A 68 5.86 2.47 -6.69
N ASP A 69 6.46 1.79 -7.65
CA ASP A 69 6.93 0.41 -7.46
C ASP A 69 8.41 0.49 -7.03
N VAL A 70 8.70 -0.07 -5.86
CA VAL A 70 10.02 -0.08 -5.22
C VAL A 70 10.52 -1.52 -5.23
N GLU A 71 11.44 -1.82 -6.13
CA GLU A 71 12.10 -3.12 -6.18
C GLU A 71 13.31 -3.11 -5.23
N LEU A 72 13.34 -4.06 -4.29
CA LEU A 72 14.34 -4.13 -3.24
C LEU A 72 14.90 -5.54 -3.11
N GLN A 73 16.18 -5.62 -2.78
CA GLN A 73 16.86 -6.86 -2.41
C GLN A 73 17.53 -6.61 -1.06
N LEU A 74 17.27 -7.48 -0.09
CA LEU A 74 18.05 -7.51 1.13
C LEU A 74 19.29 -8.35 0.87
N ASN A 75 20.45 -7.94 1.39
CA ASN A 75 21.71 -8.67 1.28
C ASN A 75 22.29 -8.88 2.69
N SER A 76 22.68 -10.12 3.01
CA SER A 76 23.34 -10.47 4.27
C SER A 76 24.79 -10.86 4.00
N THR A 77 25.69 -10.48 4.90
CA THR A 77 27.12 -10.87 4.84
C THR A 77 27.36 -12.31 5.28
N ASP A 78 26.44 -12.90 6.04
CA ASP A 78 26.61 -14.22 6.68
C ASP A 78 25.85 -15.32 5.92
N ASN A 79 26.48 -15.90 4.89
CA ASN A 79 26.01 -17.09 4.18
C ASN A 79 24.59 -17.02 3.58
N ASN A 80 24.19 -15.86 3.06
CA ASN A 80 23.05 -15.69 2.15
C ASN A 80 21.64 -16.02 2.69
N ASN A 81 21.47 -16.39 3.96
CA ASN A 81 20.14 -16.65 4.48
C ASN A 81 19.56 -15.44 5.20
N LEU A 82 18.81 -14.62 4.47
CA LEU A 82 17.96 -13.56 5.04
C LEU A 82 16.64 -14.12 5.59
N ALA A 83 16.34 -15.40 5.31
CA ALA A 83 15.28 -16.17 5.96
C ALA A 83 15.69 -16.63 7.36
N ARG A 84 16.46 -15.83 8.09
CA ARG A 84 16.66 -16.07 9.52
C ARG A 84 15.39 -15.62 10.21
N THR A 85 14.39 -16.48 10.13
CA THR A 85 13.34 -16.50 11.13
C THR A 85 14.03 -16.87 12.43
N ALA A 86 13.66 -16.27 13.55
CA ALA A 86 14.30 -16.67 14.79
C ALA A 86 13.90 -18.08 15.26
N ASP A 87 12.98 -18.76 14.56
CA ASP A 87 12.78 -20.20 14.78
C ASP A 87 14.01 -21.00 14.30
N ASP A 88 14.74 -20.50 13.30
CA ASP A 88 15.95 -21.16 12.77
C ASP A 88 17.25 -20.70 13.45
N THR A 89 17.28 -19.50 14.04
CA THR A 89 18.49 -18.93 14.69
C THR A 89 18.16 -18.03 15.88
N ASP A 90 19.12 -17.75 16.76
CA ASP A 90 18.92 -16.86 17.93
C ASP A 90 18.73 -15.36 17.56
N THR A 91 18.63 -15.02 16.27
CA THR A 91 18.49 -13.65 15.78
C THR A 91 17.38 -13.54 14.74
N MET A 92 16.55 -12.49 14.84
CA MET A 92 15.57 -12.12 13.83
C MET A 92 15.92 -10.77 13.21
N ILE A 93 15.93 -10.70 11.89
CA ILE A 93 15.93 -9.44 11.14
C ILE A 93 14.51 -9.26 10.64
N ALA A 94 13.83 -8.16 10.93
CA ALA A 94 12.48 -7.92 10.45
C ALA A 94 12.34 -6.53 9.82
N PRO A 95 11.61 -6.40 8.70
CA PRO A 95 11.27 -5.09 8.17
C PRO A 95 10.38 -4.33 9.16
N VAL A 96 10.61 -3.02 9.25
CA VAL A 96 9.71 -2.14 9.99
C VAL A 96 8.35 -2.09 9.30
N ASN A 97 7.28 -1.89 10.07
CA ASN A 97 5.94 -1.72 9.52
C ASN A 97 5.93 -0.56 8.50
N ASN A 98 5.05 -0.67 7.50
CA ASN A 98 4.94 0.26 6.38
C ASN A 98 6.25 0.38 5.60
N PHE A 99 6.90 -0.76 5.34
CA PHE A 99 8.30 -0.83 4.92
C PHE A 99 8.61 0.00 3.67
N ALA A 100 7.73 0.00 2.67
CA ALA A 100 7.92 0.76 1.44
C ALA A 100 8.10 2.26 1.67
N HIS A 101 7.39 2.82 2.66
CA HIS A 101 7.50 4.23 3.05
C HIS A 101 8.71 4.49 3.94
N SER A 102 9.02 3.54 4.83
CA SER A 102 10.05 3.68 5.86
C SER A 102 11.47 3.77 5.30
N ILE A 103 11.69 3.36 4.05
CA ILE A 103 13.00 3.45 3.36
C ILE A 103 13.37 4.89 3.00
N PHE A 104 12.37 5.77 2.85
CA PHE A 104 12.59 7.15 2.40
C PHE A 104 12.63 8.12 3.59
N LYS A 105 13.75 8.84 3.72
CA LYS A 105 13.89 9.92 4.71
C LYS A 105 13.04 11.15 4.34
N GLN A 106 12.99 11.46 3.05
CA GLN A 106 12.35 12.65 2.51
C GLN A 106 11.88 12.39 1.06
N ILE A 107 10.69 12.87 0.70
CA ILE A 107 10.21 12.90 -0.69
C ILE A 107 9.86 14.34 -1.03
N ASN A 108 10.53 14.88 -2.06
CA ASN A 108 10.35 16.25 -2.49
C ASN A 108 9.57 16.32 -3.79
N MET A 109 8.50 17.13 -3.80
CA MET A 109 7.69 17.37 -4.97
C MET A 109 7.83 18.83 -5.41
N ARG A 110 8.11 19.03 -6.69
CA ARG A 110 8.22 20.34 -7.31
C ARG A 110 7.23 20.45 -8.45
N LEU A 111 6.53 21.59 -8.52
CA LEU A 111 5.68 21.96 -9.64
C LEU A 111 6.28 23.19 -10.31
N ASN A 112 6.67 23.05 -11.57
CA ASN A 112 7.33 24.11 -12.34
C ASN A 112 8.54 24.74 -11.61
N GLY A 113 9.40 23.90 -11.03
CA GLY A 113 10.57 24.32 -10.24
C GLY A 113 10.27 24.73 -8.79
N THR A 114 9.03 25.13 -8.49
CA THR A 114 8.60 25.52 -7.14
C THR A 114 8.36 24.29 -6.27
N LEU A 115 9.01 24.22 -5.12
CA LEU A 115 8.79 23.19 -4.13
C LEU A 115 7.38 23.33 -3.53
N ILE A 116 6.58 22.27 -3.61
CA ILE A 116 5.21 22.22 -3.06
C ILE A 116 5.08 21.27 -1.88
N SER A 117 6.07 20.42 -1.61
CA SER A 117 6.08 19.51 -0.47
C SER A 117 6.88 20.09 0.71
N LYS A 118 6.54 19.68 1.92
CA LYS A 118 7.35 19.95 3.11
C LYS A 118 8.70 19.22 3.00
N GLN A 119 9.78 19.95 3.20
CA GLN A 119 11.14 19.40 3.27
C GLN A 119 11.49 19.07 4.72
N THR A 120 10.99 17.95 5.21
CA THR A 120 11.33 17.46 6.55
C THR A 120 11.91 16.05 6.46
N ASP A 121 12.86 15.78 7.35
CA ASP A 121 13.51 14.46 7.51
C ASP A 121 12.59 13.43 8.21
N THR A 122 11.29 13.67 8.22
CA THR A 122 10.28 12.96 9.01
C THR A 122 9.20 12.31 8.14
N TYR A 123 9.47 12.13 6.85
CA TYR A 123 8.50 11.56 5.90
C TYR A 123 7.95 10.21 6.36
N HIS A 124 8.84 9.29 6.76
CA HIS A 124 8.47 7.94 7.20
C HIS A 124 7.51 7.96 8.41
N TYR A 125 7.75 8.84 9.39
CA TYR A 125 6.84 9.01 10.53
C TYR A 125 5.47 9.55 10.10
N LYS A 126 5.47 10.57 9.22
CA LYS A 126 4.23 11.14 8.69
C LYS A 126 3.43 10.09 7.91
N ALA A 127 4.08 9.36 7.01
CA ALA A 127 3.48 8.31 6.20
C ALA A 127 2.88 7.19 7.07
N TYR A 128 3.59 6.78 8.12
CA TYR A 128 3.07 5.80 9.07
C TYR A 128 1.80 6.30 9.76
N MET A 129 1.81 7.52 10.29
CA MET A 129 0.64 8.10 10.99
C MET A 129 -0.55 8.33 10.06
N GLU A 130 -0.33 8.86 8.85
CA GLU A 130 -1.40 9.04 7.87
C GLU A 130 -1.97 7.70 7.41
N THR A 131 -1.13 6.67 7.24
CA THR A 131 -1.61 5.32 6.91
C THR A 131 -2.45 4.76 8.06
N LEU A 132 -1.97 4.89 9.30
CA LEU A 132 -2.65 4.39 10.48
C LEU A 132 -4.03 5.05 10.72
N LEU A 133 -4.12 6.37 10.52
CA LEU A 133 -5.33 7.13 10.85
C LEU A 133 -6.38 7.13 9.74
N ASN A 134 -5.98 6.97 8.48
CA ASN A 134 -6.90 7.04 7.34
C ASN A 134 -7.41 5.68 6.88
N ASN A 135 -6.89 4.58 7.42
CA ASN A 135 -7.25 3.22 7.02
C ASN A 135 -7.78 2.45 8.22
N ASN A 136 -8.75 1.59 7.97
CA ASN A 136 -9.25 0.66 8.97
C ASN A 136 -8.44 -0.66 8.90
N ARG A 137 -8.78 -1.60 9.79
CA ARG A 137 -8.11 -2.90 9.83
C ARG A 137 -8.28 -3.71 8.54
N GLN A 138 -9.45 -3.66 7.92
CA GLN A 138 -9.74 -4.38 6.67
C GLN A 138 -8.87 -3.85 5.51
N ASP A 139 -8.63 -2.55 5.46
CA ASP A 139 -7.72 -1.94 4.48
C ASP A 139 -6.29 -2.48 4.66
N GLY A 140 -5.87 -2.68 5.92
CA GLY A 140 -4.59 -3.29 6.25
C GLY A 140 -4.40 -4.73 5.75
N GLU A 141 -5.48 -5.50 5.64
CA GLU A 141 -5.46 -6.88 5.14
C GLU A 141 -5.58 -6.96 3.61
N THR A 142 -5.92 -5.86 2.95
CA THR A 142 -6.26 -5.84 1.53
C THR A 142 -5.34 -4.90 0.74
N ILE A 143 -5.52 -3.59 0.91
CA ILE A 143 -4.87 -2.57 0.06
C ILE A 143 -3.50 -2.14 0.57
N LEU A 144 -3.20 -2.32 1.86
CA LEU A 144 -1.91 -1.91 2.45
C LEU A 144 -0.86 -3.02 2.48
N VAL A 145 -1.23 -4.26 2.15
CA VAL A 145 -0.27 -5.38 2.09
C VAL A 145 0.90 -5.08 1.13
N PRO A 146 0.70 -4.51 -0.08
CA PRO A 146 1.79 -4.25 -1.02
C PRO A 146 2.83 -3.22 -0.56
N GLN A 147 2.50 -2.34 0.38
CA GLN A 147 3.45 -1.36 0.96
C GLN A 147 4.20 -1.92 2.18
N GLY A 148 3.95 -3.18 2.55
CA GLY A 148 4.56 -3.84 3.71
C GLY A 148 3.90 -3.43 5.04
N TRP A 149 2.57 -3.32 5.06
CA TRP A 149 1.81 -3.03 6.27
C TRP A 149 1.45 -4.29 7.07
N TYR A 150 1.54 -4.21 8.40
CA TYR A 150 1.00 -5.19 9.33
C TYR A 150 -0.01 -4.53 10.26
N ASN A 151 -1.12 -5.22 10.54
CA ASN A 151 -2.23 -4.75 11.37
C ASN A 151 -1.97 -4.81 12.88
N HIS A 152 -0.75 -4.50 13.28
CA HIS A 152 -0.33 -4.52 14.67
C HIS A 152 0.52 -3.28 14.96
N ILE A 153 0.12 -2.55 16.00
CA ILE A 153 0.83 -1.36 16.50
C ILE A 153 1.77 -1.78 17.64
N ASP A 154 1.33 -2.76 18.44
CA ASP A 154 2.10 -3.28 19.55
C ASP A 154 3.11 -4.31 19.05
N VAL A 155 4.39 -3.96 19.16
CA VAL A 155 5.53 -4.79 18.80
C VAL A 155 6.29 -5.15 20.05
N VAL A 156 6.93 -6.33 20.07
CA VAL A 156 7.79 -6.69 21.20
C VAL A 156 8.92 -5.65 21.34
N SER A 157 9.12 -5.17 22.57
CA SER A 157 10.12 -4.12 22.85
C SER A 157 11.56 -4.59 22.64
N GLN A 158 11.80 -5.90 22.75
CA GLN A 158 13.09 -6.54 22.51
C GLN A 158 12.92 -7.90 21.83
N TYR A 159 13.65 -8.09 20.74
CA TYR A 159 13.76 -9.37 20.03
C TYR A 159 14.88 -10.19 20.68
N THR A 160 14.56 -11.00 21.68
CA THR A 160 15.47 -12.01 22.24
C THR A 160 15.13 -13.39 21.66
N ALA A 161 16.12 -14.28 21.54
CA ALA A 161 15.91 -15.63 21.03
C ALA A 161 14.73 -16.35 21.73
N ALA A 162 14.63 -16.21 23.04
CA ALA A 162 13.58 -16.84 23.84
C ALA A 162 12.16 -16.26 23.61
N ASN A 163 12.03 -14.99 23.19
CA ASN A 163 10.72 -14.40 22.90
C ASN A 163 10.26 -14.67 21.46
N ILE A 164 11.18 -15.02 20.55
CA ILE A 164 10.85 -15.15 19.13
C ILE A 164 10.68 -16.61 18.71
N LYS A 165 11.38 -17.54 19.37
CA LYS A 165 11.29 -18.97 19.13
C LYS A 165 9.97 -19.54 19.63
N SER A 166 9.22 -20.15 18.72
CA SER A 166 7.87 -20.64 19.00
C SER A 166 7.80 -21.77 20.05
N ASP A 167 8.90 -22.49 20.28
CA ASP A 167 9.02 -23.59 21.22
C ASP A 167 9.43 -23.17 22.65
N ASP A 168 9.78 -21.90 22.86
CA ASP A 168 10.23 -21.39 24.16
C ASP A 168 9.05 -21.00 25.07
N ALA A 169 9.22 -21.22 26.38
CA ALA A 169 8.23 -20.85 27.39
C ALA A 169 7.98 -19.34 27.46
N LEU A 170 9.00 -18.51 27.17
CA LEU A 170 8.86 -17.05 27.14
C LEU A 170 8.05 -16.58 25.93
N HIS A 171 8.20 -17.22 24.77
CA HIS A 171 7.30 -16.99 23.63
C HIS A 171 5.86 -17.40 23.96
N ALA A 172 5.66 -18.54 24.62
CA ALA A 172 4.34 -18.99 25.04
C ALA A 172 3.67 -17.99 26.01
N ALA A 173 4.45 -17.30 26.85
CA ALA A 173 3.99 -16.28 27.79
C ALA A 173 3.66 -14.92 27.15
N LEU A 174 4.04 -14.67 25.88
CA LEU A 174 3.69 -13.44 25.18
C LEU A 174 2.17 -13.31 24.97
N SER A 175 1.71 -12.05 24.89
CA SER A 175 0.34 -11.74 24.49
C SER A 175 0.05 -12.27 23.09
N GLN A 176 -1.22 -12.56 22.78
CA GLN A 176 -1.60 -13.01 21.44
C GLN A 176 -1.23 -11.96 20.38
N GLN A 177 -1.38 -10.68 20.68
CA GLN A 177 -1.02 -9.59 19.77
C GLN A 177 0.48 -9.59 19.44
N HIS A 178 1.35 -9.82 20.44
CA HIS A 178 2.79 -9.92 20.21
C HIS A 178 3.16 -11.12 19.34
N LYS A 179 2.49 -12.26 19.55
CA LYS A 179 2.68 -13.45 18.70
C LYS A 179 2.27 -13.19 17.26
N ASP A 180 1.13 -12.52 17.06
CA ASP A 180 0.63 -12.18 15.73
C ASP A 180 1.57 -11.19 15.01
N THR A 181 2.10 -10.19 15.72
CA THR A 181 3.12 -9.26 15.18
C THR A 181 4.38 -10.01 14.75
N LEU A 182 4.92 -10.89 15.61
CA LEU A 182 6.10 -11.69 15.29
C LEU A 182 5.87 -12.55 14.05
N LYS A 183 4.69 -13.16 13.95
CA LYS A 183 4.31 -13.95 12.77
C LYS A 183 4.27 -13.07 11.51
N ALA A 184 3.62 -11.91 11.56
CA ALA A 184 3.52 -11.00 10.41
C ALA A 184 4.91 -10.52 9.94
N GLN A 185 5.82 -10.23 10.87
CA GLN A 185 7.19 -9.85 10.57
C GLN A 185 8.00 -10.99 9.95
N LYS A 186 7.83 -12.23 10.43
CA LYS A 186 8.43 -13.43 9.82
C LYS A 186 7.89 -13.62 8.39
N ASP A 187 6.57 -13.55 8.21
CA ASP A 187 5.91 -13.71 6.90
C ASP A 187 6.39 -12.67 5.87
N ALA A 188 6.68 -11.45 6.32
CA ALA A 188 7.17 -10.38 5.47
C ALA A 188 8.59 -10.58 4.91
N LEU A 189 9.40 -11.42 5.54
CA LEU A 189 10.75 -11.73 5.08
C LEU A 189 10.76 -12.82 4.02
N VAL A 190 9.73 -13.67 4.00
CA VAL A 190 9.61 -14.81 3.08
C VAL A 190 9.87 -14.41 1.61
N PRO A 191 9.38 -13.26 1.10
CA PRO A 191 9.66 -12.83 -0.26
C PRO A 191 11.14 -12.47 -0.52
N PHE A 192 11.89 -12.06 0.50
CA PHE A 192 13.30 -11.63 0.40
C PHE A 192 14.31 -12.76 0.61
N VAL A 193 13.82 -13.98 0.88
CA VAL A 193 14.65 -15.17 1.07
C VAL A 193 15.48 -15.46 -0.18
N ALA A 194 16.70 -15.97 0.04
CA ALA A 194 17.67 -16.29 -1.00
C ALA A 194 18.00 -15.08 -1.91
N GLN A 195 18.04 -13.88 -1.33
CA GLN A 195 18.37 -12.63 -2.03
C GLN A 195 17.45 -12.38 -3.23
N ARG A 196 16.17 -12.77 -3.15
CA ARG A 196 15.22 -12.44 -4.20
C ARG A 196 14.89 -10.95 -4.15
N ARG A 197 14.68 -10.39 -5.34
CA ARG A 197 14.11 -9.06 -5.47
C ARG A 197 12.63 -9.15 -5.21
N HIS A 198 12.13 -8.25 -4.37
CA HIS A 198 10.72 -8.12 -4.09
C HIS A 198 10.27 -6.70 -4.42
N MET A 199 9.10 -6.61 -5.06
CA MET A 199 8.50 -5.35 -5.44
C MET A 199 7.47 -4.96 -4.40
N LEU A 200 7.67 -3.80 -3.78
CA LEU A 200 6.69 -3.14 -2.94
C LEU A 200 6.03 -2.03 -3.72
N ARG A 201 4.76 -1.75 -3.42
CA ARG A 201 4.01 -0.66 -4.04
C ARG A 201 3.55 0.32 -3.00
N MET A 202 3.83 1.60 -3.19
CA MET A 202 3.40 2.67 -2.27
C MET A 202 2.82 3.88 -3.00
N LYS A 203 1.86 4.56 -2.37
CA LYS A 203 1.37 5.87 -2.81
C LYS A 203 2.00 6.96 -1.94
N PRO A 204 2.80 7.88 -2.50
CA PRO A 204 3.58 8.83 -1.71
C PRO A 204 2.68 9.83 -0.95
N HIS A 205 2.95 10.00 0.34
CA HIS A 205 2.29 10.99 1.20
C HIS A 205 2.84 12.42 1.02
N CYS A 206 2.63 12.98 -0.16
CA CYS A 206 3.09 14.32 -0.54
C CYS A 206 1.91 15.30 -0.54
N ASN A 207 1.45 15.71 0.65
CA ASN A 207 0.42 16.76 0.72
C ASN A 207 1.05 18.09 0.25
N PRO A 208 0.47 18.75 -0.77
CA PRO A 208 0.88 20.10 -1.13
C PRO A 208 0.67 21.03 0.07
N LEU A 209 1.59 21.97 0.23
CA LEU A 209 1.54 23.04 1.23
C LEU A 209 0.28 23.89 1.12
#